data_AF-A0A011U805-F1
#
_entry.id   AF-A0A011U805-F1
#
_cell.length_a   1.000
_cell.length_b   1.000
_cell.length_c   1.000
_cell.angle_alpha   90.00
_cell.angle_beta   90.00
_cell.angle_gamma   90.00
#
_symmetry.space_group_name_H-M   'P 1'
#
loop_
_entity.id
_entity.type
_entity.pdbx_description
1 polymer ?
#
loop_
_entity_poly.entity_id
_entity_poly.type
_entity_poly.pdbx_seq_one_letter_code
_entity_poly.pdbx_strand_id
1 'polypeptide(L)'
;MRQKSGTGKAPAQQVIKDIRRATRKQYGAEEKIRIVLEGLRGEESIAALCRREGIAESLYYNWSKEFLEAGCRFTLQSGTLALCARKLHSN
;
A
#
# COMPACT_ATOMS: atom_id res chain seq x y z
N MET A 1 27.32 14.88 -47.38
CA MET A 1 27.47 14.69 -45.91
C MET A 1 26.15 15.07 -45.25
N ARG A 2 25.48 14.14 -44.54
CA ARG A 2 24.17 14.41 -43.91
C ARG A 2 24.35 14.40 -42.39
N GLN A 3 24.07 15.55 -41.79
CA GLN A 3 24.38 15.86 -40.40
C GLN A 3 23.62 14.96 -39.42
N LYS A 4 24.33 14.47 -38.39
CA LYS A 4 23.78 13.89 -37.16
C LYS A 4 23.05 14.99 -36.39
N SER A 5 21.78 14.79 -36.06
CA SER A 5 21.06 15.65 -35.11
C SER A 5 20.55 14.83 -33.93
N GLY A 6 21.28 15.00 -32.81
CA GLY A 6 20.90 14.85 -31.41
C GLY A 6 19.86 13.81 -31.02
N THR A 7 20.29 12.81 -30.26
CA THR A 7 19.44 12.13 -29.28
C THR A 7 18.80 13.19 -28.36
N GLY A 8 17.53 13.48 -28.61
CA GLY A 8 16.75 14.42 -27.80
C GLY A 8 16.71 13.93 -26.36
N LYS A 9 17.35 14.66 -25.44
CA LYS A 9 17.18 14.44 -24.01
C LYS A 9 15.67 14.51 -23.71
N ALA A 10 15.14 13.51 -23.01
CA ALA A 10 13.74 13.50 -22.60
C ALA A 10 13.40 14.81 -21.87
N PRO A 11 12.18 15.35 -22.01
CA PRO A 11 11.79 16.60 -21.35
C PRO A 11 12.00 16.46 -19.84
N ALA A 12 12.53 17.49 -19.19
CA ALA A 12 12.90 17.44 -17.76
C ALA A 12 11.77 16.93 -16.86
N GLN A 13 10.51 17.24 -17.19
CA GLN A 13 9.31 16.72 -16.51
C GLN A 13 9.21 15.19 -16.56
N GLN A 14 9.55 14.57 -17.69
CA GLN A 14 9.55 13.12 -17.86
C GLN A 14 10.65 12.48 -17.00
N VAL A 15 11.86 13.06 -17.06
CA VAL A 15 13.00 12.61 -16.25
C VAL A 15 12.69 12.70 -14.74
N ILE A 16 12.05 13.78 -14.28
CA ILE A 16 11.63 13.93 -12.88
C ILE A 16 10.58 12.88 -12.51
N LYS A 17 9.60 12.59 -13.38
CA LYS A 17 8.62 11.52 -13.13
C LYS A 17 9.29 10.15 -13.04
N ASP A 18 10.25 9.88 -13.91
CA ASP A 18 10.98 8.61 -13.95
C ASP A 18 11.89 8.45 -12.72
N ILE A 19 12.58 9.51 -12.29
CA ILE A 19 13.35 9.53 -11.03
C ILE A 19 12.43 9.27 -9.83
N ARG A 20 11.27 9.94 -9.76
CA ARG A 20 10.29 9.71 -8.67
C ARG A 20 9.71 8.30 -8.67
N ARG A 21 9.58 7.68 -9.85
CA ARG A 21 9.13 6.29 -9.98
C ARG A 21 10.23 5.31 -9.56
N ALA A 22 11.47 5.56 -9.97
CA ALA A 22 12.62 4.73 -9.65
C ALA A 22 13.00 4.79 -8.16
N THR A 23 12.85 5.96 -7.54
CA THR A 23 13.14 6.18 -6.10
C THR A 23 11.98 5.82 -5.17
N ARG A 24 10.84 5.36 -5.70
CA ARG A 24 9.72 4.89 -4.88
C ARG A 24 10.17 3.67 -4.08
N LYS A 25 10.15 3.79 -2.74
CA LYS A 25 10.39 2.66 -1.84
C LYS A 25 9.42 1.52 -2.19
N GLN A 26 9.99 0.39 -2.63
CA GLN A 26 9.24 -0.82 -2.96
C GLN A 26 9.07 -1.60 -1.67
N TYR A 27 7.83 -1.69 -1.18
CA TYR A 27 7.50 -2.54 -0.04
C TYR A 27 7.28 -3.96 -0.54
N GLY A 28 8.11 -4.90 -0.06
CA GLY A 28 7.91 -6.33 -0.30
C GLY A 28 6.59 -6.82 0.32
N ALA A 29 6.10 -7.97 -0.13
CA ALA A 29 4.87 -8.56 0.41
C ALA A 29 4.99 -8.84 1.92
N GLU A 30 6.14 -9.35 2.38
CA GLU A 30 6.41 -9.64 3.79
C GLU A 30 6.38 -8.39 4.68
N GLU A 31 6.98 -7.29 4.22
CA GLU A 31 6.99 -6.02 4.96
C GLU A 31 5.58 -5.41 5.04
N LYS A 32 4.81 -5.46 3.95
CA LYS A 32 3.40 -5.03 3.95
C LYS A 32 2.57 -5.83 4.94
N ILE A 33 2.72 -7.16 4.95
CA ILE A 33 1.96 -8.04 5.85
C ILE A 33 2.33 -7.75 7.30
N ARG A 34 3.62 -7.59 7.63
CA ARG A 34 4.07 -7.25 8.99
C ARG A 34 3.40 -5.98 9.51
N ILE A 35 3.44 -4.91 8.72
CA ILE A 35 2.87 -3.60 9.09
C ILE A 35 1.35 -3.70 9.27
N VAL A 36 0.63 -4.38 8.36
CA VAL A 36 -0.82 -4.54 8.47
C VAL A 36 -1.19 -5.32 9.74
N LEU A 37 -0.46 -6.39 10.06
CA LEU A 37 -0.71 -7.18 11.27
C LEU A 37 -0.44 -6.38 12.55
N GLU A 38 0.61 -5.55 12.58
CA GLU A 38 0.92 -4.68 13.71
C GLU A 38 -0.17 -3.62 13.94
N GLY A 39 -0.68 -3.01 12.86
CA GLY A 39 -1.81 -2.09 12.93
C GLY A 39 -3.13 -2.75 13.36
N LEU A 40 -3.35 -4.01 12.98
CA LEU A 40 -4.51 -4.80 13.44
C LEU A 40 -4.41 -5.22 14.92
N ARG A 41 -3.19 -5.36 15.46
CA ARG A 41 -2.98 -5.68 16.89
C ARG A 41 -3.40 -4.53 17.81
N GLY A 42 -3.38 -3.30 17.30
CA GLY A 42 -3.91 -2.12 17.99
C GLY A 42 -3.08 -1.65 19.19
N GLU A 43 -1.79 -2.01 19.26
CA GLU A 43 -0.89 -1.55 20.33
C GLU A 43 -0.55 -0.06 20.25
N GLU A 44 -0.42 0.45 19.03
CA GLU A 44 -0.19 1.87 18.76
C GLU A 44 -1.21 2.39 17.75
N SER A 45 -1.47 3.69 17.78
CA SER A 45 -2.35 4.31 16.77
C SER A 45 -1.76 4.12 15.37
N ILE A 46 -2.63 3.93 14.37
CA ILE A 46 -2.20 3.78 12.96
C ILE A 46 -1.30 4.93 12.51
N ALA A 47 -1.55 6.15 12.97
CA ALA A 47 -0.71 7.31 12.69
C ALA A 47 0.70 7.20 13.28
N ALA A 48 0.86 6.62 14.48
CA ALA A 48 2.16 6.39 15.10
C ALA A 48 2.95 5.31 14.34
N LEU A 49 2.30 4.19 14.02
CA LEU A 49 2.87 3.11 13.20
C LEU A 49 3.34 3.64 11.84
N CYS A 50 2.49 4.44 11.17
CA CYS A 50 2.81 4.98 9.85
C CYS A 50 4.03 5.92 9.88
N ARG A 51 4.19 6.71 10.95
CA ARG A 51 5.37 7.55 11.14
C ARG A 51 6.64 6.74 11.40
N ARG A 52 6.55 5.65 12.18
CA ARG A 52 7.69 4.77 12.49
C ARG A 52 8.19 4.04 11.25
N GLU A 53 7.27 3.51 10.47
CA GLU A 53 7.57 2.70 9.27
C GLU A 53 7.85 3.57 8.02
N GLY A 54 7.58 4.87 8.09
CA GLY A 54 7.79 5.82 7.00
C GLY A 54 6.80 5.64 5.85
N ILE A 55 5.57 5.23 6.17
CA ILE A 55 4.48 5.04 5.22
C ILE A 55 3.42 6.13 5.38
N ALA A 56 2.68 6.41 4.30
CA ALA A 56 1.48 7.21 4.40
C ALA A 56 0.33 6.36 4.98
N GLU A 57 -0.52 6.96 5.81
CA GLU A 57 -1.71 6.27 6.35
C GLU A 57 -2.62 5.75 5.23
N SER A 58 -2.72 6.46 4.10
CA SER A 58 -3.47 6.01 2.93
C SER A 58 -2.94 4.71 2.32
N LEU A 59 -1.62 4.46 2.37
CA LEU A 59 -1.01 3.20 1.94
C LEU A 59 -1.38 2.07 2.90
N TYR A 60 -1.32 2.32 4.22
CA TYR A 60 -1.73 1.35 5.22
C TYR A 60 -3.18 0.88 5.01
N TYR A 61 -4.12 1.82 4.85
CA TYR A 61 -5.53 1.46 4.67
C TYR A 61 -5.77 0.69 3.36
N ASN A 62 -5.08 1.03 2.28
CA ASN A 62 -5.15 0.26 1.03
C ASN A 62 -4.63 -1.17 1.22
N TRP A 63 -3.48 -1.35 1.88
CA TRP A 63 -2.94 -2.70 2.14
C TRP A 63 -3.80 -3.49 3.12
N SER A 64 -4.32 -2.86 4.17
CA SER A 64 -5.23 -3.48 5.13
C SER A 64 -6.50 -3.97 4.44
N LYS A 65 -7.07 -3.16 3.54
CA LYS A 65 -8.21 -3.56 2.71
C LYS A 65 -7.87 -4.74 1.80
N GLU A 66 -6.77 -4.68 1.05
CA GLU A 66 -6.36 -5.79 0.16
C GLU A 66 -6.10 -7.08 0.93
N PHE A 67 -5.48 -6.98 2.12
CA PHE A 67 -5.20 -8.11 3.00
C PHE A 67 -6.50 -8.74 3.55
N LEU A 68 -7.43 -7.91 4.02
CA LEU A 68 -8.72 -8.35 4.54
C LEU A 68 -9.64 -8.88 3.43
N GLU A 69 -9.61 -8.33 2.22
CA GLU A 69 -10.36 -8.85 1.07
C GLU A 69 -9.80 -10.19 0.59
N ALA A 70 -8.48 -10.38 0.60
CA ALA A 70 -7.85 -11.67 0.34
C ALA A 70 -8.23 -12.70 1.42
N GLY A 71 -8.25 -12.30 2.69
CA GLY A 71 -8.72 -13.12 3.80
C GLY A 71 -10.21 -13.46 3.71
N CYS A 72 -11.06 -12.49 3.36
CA CYS A 72 -12.48 -12.68 3.12
C CYS A 72 -12.71 -13.67 1.99
N ARG A 73 -11.97 -13.57 0.88
CA ARG A 73 -12.07 -14.52 -0.24
C ARG A 73 -11.70 -15.95 0.16
N PHE A 74 -10.78 -16.12 1.12
CA PHE A 74 -10.45 -17.42 1.71
C PHE A 74 -11.56 -17.92 2.65
N THR A 75 -12.17 -17.05 3.46
CA THR A 75 -13.26 -17.43 4.38
C THR A 75 -14.63 -17.54 3.72
N LEU A 76 -14.82 -16.97 2.51
CA LEU A 76 -16.08 -16.99 1.77
C LEU A 76 -16.40 -18.34 1.09
N GLN A 77 -15.57 -19.38 1.26
CA GLN A 77 -15.96 -20.77 0.99
C GLN A 77 -16.61 -21.46 2.19
N SER A 78 -16.55 -20.87 3.39
CA SER A 78 -17.14 -21.45 4.60
C SER A 78 -18.13 -20.45 5.18
N GLY A 79 -19.39 -20.62 4.80
CA GLY A 79 -20.48 -19.68 5.12
C GLY A 79 -20.68 -19.48 6.62
N THR A 80 -20.26 -18.33 7.15
CA THR A 80 -20.74 -17.81 8.46
C THR A 80 -20.57 -16.30 8.59
N LEU A 81 -21.00 -15.51 7.59
CA LEU A 81 -20.96 -14.03 7.63
C LEU A 81 -22.33 -13.37 7.84
N ALA A 82 -23.14 -13.92 8.74
CA ALA A 82 -24.27 -13.18 9.33
C ALA A 82 -23.93 -12.52 10.69
N LEU A 83 -22.78 -12.86 11.29
CA LEU A 83 -22.44 -12.49 12.67
C LEU A 83 -21.43 -11.33 12.80
N CYS A 84 -20.44 -11.20 11.90
CA CYS A 84 -19.41 -10.16 12.06
C CYS A 84 -19.82 -8.75 11.62
N ALA A 85 -20.79 -8.60 10.70
CA ALA A 85 -21.23 -7.28 10.22
C ALA A 85 -22.00 -6.45 11.28
N ARG A 86 -22.41 -7.03 12.41
CA ARG A 86 -23.27 -6.36 13.39
C ARG A 86 -22.53 -5.71 14.57
N LYS A 87 -21.20 -5.86 14.68
CA LYS A 87 -20.43 -5.36 15.84
C LYS A 87 -19.58 -4.11 15.57
N LEU A 88 -19.44 -3.67 14.31
CA LEU A 88 -18.53 -2.57 13.95
C LEU A 88 -19.20 -1.18 13.78
N HIS A 89 -20.44 -0.99 14.25
CA HIS A 89 -21.15 0.31 14.19
C HIS A 89 -21.61 0.83 15.57
N SER A 90 -20.94 0.44 16.65
CA SER A 90 -21.25 1.01 17.98
C SER A 90 -20.00 1.14 18.83
N ASN A 91 -19.24 2.20 18.58
CA ASN A 91 -18.81 3.18 19.60
C ASN A 91 -18.34 4.46 18.90
#